data_AF-A0A321LV60-F1
#
_entry.id   AF-A0A321LV60-F1
#
_cell.length_a   1.000
_cell.length_b   1.000
_cell.length_c   1.000
_cell.angle_alpha   90.00
_cell.angle_beta   90.00
_cell.angle_gamma   90.00
#
_symmetry.space_group_name_H-M   'P 1'
#
loop_
_entity.id
_entity.type
_entity.pdbx_description
1 polymer ?
#
loop_
_entity_poly.entity_id
_entity_poly.type
_entity_poly.pdbx_seq_one_letter_code
_entity_poly.pdbx_strand_id
1 'polypeptide(L)'
;MAAKGGRTLPSGTWGGEHVSLEVSNKSAMLEFDCAHGEITRPIKPDAHGRFNVPGTFTMEHGGPVLRDEKPSSSPARYSGQVKGDTMNLIVTRGKQKLGTYTLKRGEAPKLMKCR
;
A
#
# COMPACT_ATOMS: atom_id res chain seq x y z
N MET A 1 -7.81 -28.00 18.44
CA MET A 1 -7.99 -27.02 17.36
C MET A 1 -7.15 -25.79 17.69
N ALA A 2 -6.05 -25.53 17.00
CA ALA A 2 -5.17 -24.40 17.31
C ALA A 2 -5.10 -23.44 16.12
N ALA A 3 -5.53 -22.20 16.34
CA ALA A 3 -5.51 -21.11 15.37
C ALA A 3 -4.06 -20.86 14.88
N LYS A 4 -3.72 -21.37 13.70
CA LYS A 4 -2.44 -21.06 13.05
C LYS A 4 -2.51 -19.64 12.50
N GLY A 5 -1.99 -18.73 13.32
CA GLY A 5 -1.51 -17.37 13.05
C GLY A 5 -1.95 -16.73 11.74
N GLY A 6 -2.72 -15.65 11.86
CA GLY A 6 -2.77 -14.62 10.81
C GLY A 6 -1.33 -14.21 10.51
N ARG A 7 -0.78 -14.76 9.43
CA ARG A 7 0.59 -14.48 9.00
C ARG A 7 0.59 -13.00 8.66
N THR A 8 1.33 -12.18 9.41
CA THR A 8 1.59 -10.80 9.02
C THR A 8 2.20 -10.80 7.63
N LEU A 9 1.86 -9.79 6.83
CA LEU A 9 2.47 -9.62 5.52
C LEU A 9 4.00 -9.62 5.70
N PRO A 10 4.76 -10.41 4.92
CA PRO A 10 6.20 -10.45 5.02
C PRO A 10 6.79 -9.06 4.87
N SER A 11 7.59 -8.66 5.86
CA SER A 11 8.33 -7.39 5.83
C SER A 11 9.31 -7.37 4.67
N GLY A 12 9.50 -6.20 4.09
CA GLY A 12 10.39 -5.98 2.96
C GLY A 12 9.71 -5.20 1.83
N THR A 13 10.46 -5.04 0.75
CA THR A 13 10.01 -4.30 -0.42
C THR A 13 9.22 -5.20 -1.36
N TRP A 14 8.08 -4.67 -1.79
CA TRP A 14 7.22 -5.24 -2.82
C TRP A 14 7.19 -4.24 -3.97
N GLY A 15 7.79 -4.59 -5.09
CA GLY A 15 7.80 -3.76 -6.29
C GLY A 15 6.70 -4.17 -7.24
N GLY A 16 6.06 -3.18 -7.86
CA GLY A 16 5.13 -3.38 -8.97
C GLY A 16 5.35 -2.33 -10.05
N GLU A 17 4.52 -2.41 -11.09
CA GLU A 17 4.44 -1.36 -12.11
C GLU A 17 3.66 -0.16 -11.54
N HIS A 18 4.28 1.01 -11.51
CA HIS A 18 3.70 2.26 -10.99
C HIS A 18 3.41 2.26 -9.48
N VAL A 19 3.95 1.28 -8.74
CA VAL A 19 3.75 1.16 -7.30
C VAL A 19 4.95 0.53 -6.59
N SER A 20 5.25 1.00 -5.39
CA SER A 20 6.08 0.32 -4.40
C SER A 20 5.29 0.16 -3.12
N LEU A 21 5.52 -0.94 -2.41
CA LEU A 21 5.06 -1.13 -1.05
C LEU A 21 6.24 -1.57 -0.19
N GLU A 22 6.53 -0.80 0.84
CA GLU A 22 7.46 -1.16 1.88
C GLU A 22 6.69 -1.64 3.11
N VAL A 23 6.83 -2.92 3.42
CA VAL A 23 6.12 -3.54 4.55
C VAL A 23 7.05 -3.56 5.75
N SER A 24 6.60 -2.92 6.82
CA SER A 24 7.23 -2.96 8.14
C SER A 24 6.42 -3.81 9.13
N ASN A 25 7.02 -4.13 10.27
CA ASN A 25 6.37 -4.94 11.31
C ASN A 25 5.10 -4.31 11.90
N LYS A 26 4.98 -2.97 11.84
CA LYS A 26 3.88 -2.21 12.44
C LYS A 26 3.14 -1.30 11.46
N SER A 27 3.76 -0.96 10.34
CA SER A 27 3.27 -0.04 9.34
C SER A 27 3.57 -0.56 7.94
N ALA A 28 2.96 0.05 6.93
CA ALA A 28 3.33 -0.18 5.55
C ALA A 28 3.26 1.15 4.80
N MET A 29 4.27 1.42 3.98
CA MET A 29 4.33 2.64 3.17
C MET A 29 4.21 2.27 1.71
N LEU A 30 3.36 2.99 0.99
CA LEU A 30 3.13 2.80 -0.43
C LEU A 30 3.62 4.02 -1.16
N GLU A 31 4.34 3.83 -2.25
CA GLU A 31 4.58 4.91 -3.20
C GLU A 31 3.96 4.58 -4.53
N PHE A 32 3.46 5.61 -5.18
CA PHE A 32 2.96 5.61 -6.54
C PHE A 32 3.71 6.71 -7.32
N ASP A 33 3.45 6.79 -8.62
CA ASP A 33 4.07 7.76 -9.52
C ASP A 33 3.85 9.22 -9.12
N CYS A 34 2.60 9.61 -8.84
CA CYS A 34 2.24 10.96 -8.39
C CYS A 34 1.57 10.97 -7.00
N ALA A 35 1.75 9.93 -6.18
CA ALA A 35 1.10 9.83 -4.88
C ALA A 35 1.88 8.91 -3.94
N HIS A 36 1.61 9.01 -2.65
CA HIS A 36 2.03 8.02 -1.67
C HIS A 36 0.86 7.64 -0.77
N GLY A 37 0.96 6.48 -0.14
CA GLY A 37 0.02 6.02 0.86
C GLY A 37 0.72 5.57 2.12
N GLU A 38 0.10 5.80 3.26
CA GLU A 38 0.63 5.35 4.54
C GLU A 38 -0.40 4.50 5.28
N ILE A 39 0.06 3.37 5.81
CA ILE A 39 -0.73 2.46 6.62
C ILE A 39 -0.05 2.37 7.98
N THR A 40 -0.65 3.00 8.99
CA THR A 40 -0.14 3.03 10.37
C THR A 40 -0.48 1.76 11.17
N ARG A 41 -0.90 0.70 10.48
CA ARG A 41 -1.35 -0.56 11.09
C ARG A 41 -0.70 -1.75 10.39
N PRO A 42 -0.45 -2.85 11.12
CA PRO A 42 0.13 -4.05 10.53
C PRO A 42 -0.86 -4.71 9.56
N ILE A 43 -0.39 -5.04 8.36
CA ILE A 43 -1.17 -5.78 7.36
C ILE A 43 -1.20 -7.26 7.76
N LYS A 44 -2.39 -7.77 8.06
CA LYS A 44 -2.63 -9.16 8.45
C LYS A 44 -3.59 -9.80 7.44
N PRO A 45 -3.07 -10.44 6.39
CA PRO A 45 -3.87 -11.27 5.50
C PRO A 45 -4.61 -12.38 6.24
N ASP A 46 -5.82 -12.69 5.77
CA ASP A 46 -6.64 -13.82 6.21
C ASP A 46 -6.06 -15.17 5.72
N ALA A 47 -6.75 -16.27 6.03
CA ALA A 47 -6.34 -17.62 5.60
C ALA A 47 -6.28 -17.79 4.06
N HIS A 48 -6.95 -16.91 3.30
CA HIS A 48 -6.94 -16.87 1.84
C HIS A 48 -5.97 -15.80 1.28
N GLY A 49 -5.15 -15.20 2.15
CA GLY A 49 -4.21 -14.15 1.79
C GLY A 49 -4.85 -12.79 1.53
N ARG A 50 -6.12 -12.58 1.87
CA ARG A 50 -6.83 -11.30 1.64
C ARG A 50 -6.68 -10.38 2.84
N PHE A 51 -6.45 -9.10 2.59
CA PHE A 51 -6.42 -8.08 3.63
C PHE A 51 -7.26 -6.87 3.21
N ASN A 52 -7.78 -6.14 4.20
CA ASN A 52 -8.44 -4.86 3.99
C ASN A 52 -8.09 -3.97 5.18
N VAL A 53 -7.24 -2.99 4.93
CA VAL A 53 -6.77 -2.07 5.96
C VAL A 53 -7.07 -0.62 5.57
N PRO A 54 -7.48 0.22 6.52
CA PRO A 54 -7.56 1.65 6.29
C PRO A 54 -6.13 2.23 6.26
N GLY A 55 -5.94 3.23 5.42
CA GLY A 55 -4.73 4.05 5.38
C GLY A 55 -5.04 5.44 4.85
N THR A 56 -4.00 6.19 4.54
CA THR A 56 -4.08 7.52 3.95
C THR A 56 -3.55 7.49 2.53
N PHE A 57 -4.16 8.25 1.63
CA PHE A 57 -3.69 8.45 0.27
C PHE A 57 -3.42 9.94 0.06
N THR A 58 -2.16 10.29 -0.11
CA THR A 58 -1.69 11.65 -0.29
C THR A 58 -1.17 11.78 -1.71
N MET A 59 -1.69 12.74 -2.47
CA MET A 59 -1.11 13.06 -3.77
C MET A 59 0.20 13.81 -3.58
N GLU A 60 1.24 13.38 -4.29
CA GLU A 60 2.52 14.09 -4.35
C GLU A 60 2.34 15.29 -5.27
N HIS A 61 2.60 16.49 -4.76
CA HIS A 61 2.71 17.71 -5.53
C HIS A 61 4.19 18.09 -5.61
N GLY A 62 4.69 18.43 -6.79
CA GLY A 62 6.02 19.02 -6.94
C GLY A 62 6.06 20.40 -6.30
N GLY A 63 6.55 20.51 -5.06
CA GLY A 63 6.67 21.78 -4.35
C GLY A 63 7.12 21.58 -2.89
N PRO A 64 7.64 22.63 -2.23
CA PRO A 64 7.92 22.56 -0.80
C PRO A 64 6.62 22.29 -0.05
N VAL A 65 6.57 21.17 0.69
CA VAL A 65 5.45 20.88 1.60
C VAL A 65 5.45 21.97 2.67
N LEU A 66 4.57 22.97 2.52
CA LEU A 66 4.37 24.00 3.52
C LEU A 66 3.87 23.30 4.79
N ARG A 67 4.54 23.55 5.93
CA ARG A 67 4.26 22.90 7.22
C ARG A 67 2.80 23.08 7.71
N ASP A 68 2.08 24.04 7.11
CA ASP A 68 0.69 24.41 7.38
C ASP A 68 -0.28 24.06 6.23
N GLU A 69 0.24 23.60 5.08
CA GLU A 69 -0.62 23.13 4.01
C GLU A 69 -1.17 21.78 4.42
N LYS A 70 -2.50 21.67 4.54
CA LYS A 70 -3.12 20.36 4.76
C LYS A 70 -2.68 19.50 3.58
N PRO A 71 -1.83 18.48 3.77
CA PRO A 71 -1.54 17.56 2.68
C PRO A 71 -2.90 17.09 2.16
N SER A 72 -3.05 16.96 0.84
CA SER A 72 -4.27 16.40 0.23
C SER A 72 -4.36 14.89 0.52
N SER A 73 -4.16 14.53 1.79
CA SER A 73 -4.25 13.21 2.36
C SER A 73 -5.71 12.93 2.62
N SER A 74 -6.25 12.03 1.82
CA SER A 74 -7.61 11.54 1.97
C SER A 74 -7.60 10.15 2.59
N PRO A 75 -8.60 9.80 3.42
CA PRO A 75 -8.75 8.44 3.90
C PRO A 75 -8.97 7.49 2.71
N ALA A 76 -8.16 6.44 2.66
CA ALA A 76 -8.21 5.41 1.63
C ALA A 76 -8.27 4.02 2.26
N ARG A 77 -8.77 3.05 1.49
CA ARG A 77 -8.79 1.64 1.84
C ARG A 77 -7.88 0.88 0.90
N TYR A 78 -7.00 0.09 1.50
CA TYR A 78 -6.07 -0.78 0.84
C TYR A 78 -6.57 -2.19 1.03
N SER A 79 -7.20 -2.73 -0.02
CA SER A 79 -7.64 -4.11 -0.06
C SER A 79 -6.75 -4.88 -1.00
N GLY A 80 -6.21 -6.02 -0.59
CA GLY A 80 -5.39 -6.80 -1.48
C GLY A 80 -5.47 -8.29 -1.20
N GLN A 81 -4.94 -9.06 -2.13
CA GLN A 81 -4.77 -10.49 -1.98
C GLN A 81 -3.35 -10.90 -2.30
N VAL A 82 -2.72 -11.60 -1.36
CA VAL A 82 -1.38 -12.15 -1.45
C VAL A 82 -1.49 -13.63 -1.79
N LYS A 83 -0.81 -14.05 -2.86
CA LYS A 83 -0.69 -15.44 -3.28
C LYS A 83 0.80 -15.75 -3.50
N GLY A 84 1.42 -16.39 -2.51
CA GLY A 84 2.85 -16.67 -2.54
C GLY A 84 3.67 -15.39 -2.49
N ASP A 85 4.37 -15.09 -3.60
CA ASP A 85 5.23 -13.93 -3.81
C ASP A 85 4.53 -12.77 -4.53
N THR A 86 3.29 -12.97 -5.00
CA THR A 86 2.54 -11.98 -5.77
C THR A 86 1.40 -11.42 -4.92
N MET A 87 1.24 -10.10 -4.93
CA MET A 87 0.19 -9.39 -4.23
C MET A 87 -0.58 -8.51 -5.21
N ASN A 88 -1.90 -8.68 -5.26
CA ASN A 88 -2.77 -7.78 -5.99
C ASN A 88 -3.38 -6.77 -5.01
N LEU A 89 -3.06 -5.50 -5.18
CA LEU A 89 -3.50 -4.40 -4.35
C LEU A 89 -4.56 -3.57 -5.07
N ILE A 90 -5.66 -3.31 -4.40
CA ILE A 90 -6.74 -2.45 -4.86
C ILE A 90 -6.84 -1.27 -3.89
N VAL A 91 -6.70 -0.06 -4.43
CA VAL A 91 -6.80 1.17 -3.65
C VAL A 91 -8.16 1.80 -3.90
N THR A 92 -8.89 2.10 -2.83
CA THR A 92 -10.21 2.71 -2.89
C THR A 92 -10.25 3.96 -2.02
N ARG A 93 -10.65 5.10 -2.58
CA ARG A 93 -10.85 6.35 -1.84
C ARG A 93 -12.35 6.57 -1.65
N GLY A 94 -12.83 6.43 -0.42
CA GLY A 94 -14.27 6.48 -0.13
C GLY A 94 -15.03 5.36 -0.85
N LYS A 95 -15.83 5.73 -1.86
CA LYS A 95 -16.58 4.78 -2.72
C LYS A 95 -15.95 4.57 -4.10
N GLN A 96 -14.87 5.31 -4.42
CA GLN A 96 -14.24 5.25 -5.74
C GLN A 96 -12.99 4.36 -5.69
N LYS A 97 -12.94 3.34 -6.56
CA LYS A 97 -11.74 2.55 -6.78
C LYS A 97 -10.74 3.39 -7.59
N LEU A 98 -9.58 3.70 -7.01
CA LEU A 98 -8.52 4.45 -7.70
C LEU A 98 -7.83 3.59 -8.75
N GLY A 99 -7.52 2.34 -8.41
CA GLY A 99 -6.79 1.44 -9.28
C GLY A 99 -6.53 0.08 -8.66
N THR A 100 -6.03 -0.82 -9.50
CA THR A 100 -5.56 -2.15 -9.13
C THR A 100 -4.10 -2.27 -9.56
N TYR A 101 -3.24 -2.70 -8.66
CA TYR A 101 -1.79 -2.79 -8.85
C TYR A 101 -1.31 -4.17 -8.48
N THR A 102 -0.43 -4.75 -9.29
CA THR A 102 0.20 -6.03 -8.98
C THR A 102 1.62 -5.79 -8.52
N LEU A 103 1.95 -6.30 -7.34
CA LEU A 103 3.27 -6.22 -6.74
C LEU A 103 3.85 -7.62 -6.53
N LYS A 104 5.16 -7.73 -6.60
CA LYS A 104 5.90 -8.94 -6.25
C LYS A 104 6.92 -8.66 -5.17
N ARG A 105 7.05 -9.62 -4.26
CA ARG A 105 8.04 -9.57 -3.17
C ARG A 105 9.46 -9.59 -3.74
N GLY A 106 10.28 -8.63 -3.31
CA GLY A 106 11.68 -8.52 -3.71
C GLY A 106 11.89 -8.04 -5.15
N GLU A 107 10.83 -7.72 -5.89
CA GLU A 107 10.94 -7.11 -7.21
C GLU A 107 11.25 -5.61 -7.07
N ALA A 108 12.05 -5.07 -7.99
CA ALA A 108 12.36 -3.64 -7.99
C ALA A 108 11.11 -2.83 -8.39
N PRO A 109 10.71 -1.80 -7.61
CA PRO A 109 9.56 -0.98 -7.96
C PRO A 109 9.84 -0.16 -9.22
N LYS A 110 8.91 -0.19 -10.16
CA LYS A 110 8.96 0.62 -11.38
C LYS A 110 8.12 1.88 -11.19
N LEU A 111 8.64 2.81 -10.40
CA LEU A 111 8.03 4.12 -10.17
C LEU A 111 8.54 5.13 -11.20
N MET A 112 7.62 5.87 -11.81
CA MET A 112 7.94 7.04 -12.62
C MET A 112 7.37 8.27 -11.94
N LYS A 113 8.23 9.08 -11.32
CA LYS A 113 7.76 10.32 -10.68
C LYS A 113 7.21 11.28 -11.73
N CYS A 114 6.01 11.78 -11.47
CA CYS A 114 5.34 12.73 -12.35
C CYS A 114 6.14 14.06 -12.36
N ARG A 115 6.40 14.58 -13.56
CA ARG A 115 7.11 15.84 -13.78
C ARG A 115 6.14 16.98 -14.06
#